data_AF-A0A2Y9TGP5-F1
#
_entry.id   AF-A0A2Y9TGP5-F1
#
_cell.length_a   1.000
_cell.length_b   1.000
_cell.length_c   1.000
_cell.angle_alpha   90.00
_cell.angle_beta   90.00
_cell.angle_gamma   90.00
#
_symmetry.space_group_name_H-M   'P 1'
#
loop_
_entity.id
_entity.type
_entity.pdbx_description
1 polymer ?
#
loop_
_entity_poly.entity_id
_entity_poly.type
_entity_poly.pdbx_seq_one_letter_code
_entity_poly.pdbx_strand_id
1 'polypeptide(L)'
;MAEEDDLAQLPFLTMCIKESLQLHPPITVISRHCTQDVVLPDGQVIPKGVLSASSVFGTHHNPSVWPDPEVYNPFRFDPENIKGRSPLAFIPFSAGPTNRIGQTFAMTEMKVVLALTLLPVLPDEEEPRKKPELILRTEGGLWLRVEPLSAGQQ
;
A
#
# COMPACT_ATOMS: atom_id res chain seq x y z
N MET A 1 19.50 17.60 2.95
CA MET A 1 19.08 16.55 1.99
C MET A 1 19.24 15.26 2.76
N ALA A 2 18.17 14.53 3.08
CA ALA A 2 18.33 13.26 3.79
C ALA A 2 19.13 12.31 2.89
N GLU A 3 20.19 11.71 3.42
CA GLU A 3 20.99 10.75 2.66
C GLU A 3 20.27 9.40 2.58
N GLU A 4 20.59 8.57 1.59
CA GLU A 4 19.93 7.26 1.39
C GLU A 4 20.07 6.36 2.64
N ASP A 5 21.21 6.46 3.32
CA ASP A 5 21.50 5.77 4.57
C ASP A 5 20.59 6.23 5.72
N ASP A 6 20.20 7.51 5.79
CA ASP A 6 19.27 8.01 6.81
C ASP A 6 17.89 7.36 6.66
N LEU A 7 17.43 7.17 5.42
CA LEU A 7 16.14 6.55 5.12
C LEU A 7 16.10 5.03 5.38
N ALA A 8 17.27 4.39 5.38
CA ALA A 8 17.42 2.99 5.79
C ALA A 8 17.22 2.83 7.30
N GLN A 9 17.51 3.86 8.09
CA GLN A 9 17.36 3.86 9.55
C GLN A 9 15.94 4.17 10.05
N LEU A 10 14.95 4.21 9.16
CA LEU A 10 13.54 4.44 9.50
C LEU A 10 12.66 3.20 9.24
N PRO A 11 12.92 2.06 9.91
CA PRO A 11 12.20 0.82 9.65
C PRO A 11 10.72 0.92 10.04
N PHE A 12 10.41 1.60 11.16
CA PHE A 12 9.02 1.79 11.59
C PHE A 12 8.23 2.68 10.62
N LEU A 13 8.84 3.74 10.11
CA LEU A 13 8.22 4.57 9.07
C LEU A 13 7.92 3.75 7.81
N THR A 14 8.86 2.88 7.41
CA THR A 14 8.67 1.98 6.27
C THR A 14 7.51 1.01 6.50
N MET A 15 7.38 0.48 7.73
CA MET A 15 6.26 -0.37 8.12
C MET A 15 4.93 0.37 8.06
N CYS A 16 4.88 1.62 8.54
CA CYS A 16 3.69 2.46 8.46
C CYS A 16 3.25 2.72 7.01
N ILE A 17 4.20 3.07 6.12
CA ILE A 17 3.91 3.28 4.69
C ILE A 17 3.34 2.00 4.07
N LYS A 18 3.94 0.84 4.35
CA LYS A 18 3.47 -0.44 3.82
C LYS A 18 2.07 -0.80 4.32
N GLU A 19 1.77 -0.56 5.59
CA GLU A 19 0.44 -0.78 6.15
C GLU A 19 -0.60 0.17 5.57
N SER A 20 -0.25 1.44 5.37
CA SER A 20 -1.12 2.37 4.66
C SER A 20 -1.42 1.92 3.22
N LEU A 21 -0.42 1.38 2.50
CA LEU A 21 -0.61 0.83 1.15
C LEU A 21 -1.41 -0.48 1.13
N GLN A 22 -1.40 -1.25 2.22
CA GLN A 22 -2.18 -2.48 2.38
C GLN A 22 -3.67 -2.13 2.51
N LEU A 23 -4.00 -1.18 3.40
CA LEU A 23 -5.38 -0.75 3.63
C LEU A 23 -5.92 0.15 2.51
N HIS A 24 -5.06 0.97 1.90
CA HIS A 24 -5.44 2.00 0.94
C HIS A 24 -4.60 1.92 -0.34
N PRO A 25 -4.63 0.80 -1.08
CA PRO A 25 -3.85 0.65 -2.29
C PRO A 25 -4.33 1.65 -3.36
N PRO A 26 -3.44 2.47 -3.96
CA PRO A 26 -3.85 3.44 -4.98
C PRO A 26 -4.51 2.78 -6.20
N ILE A 27 -4.13 1.56 -6.54
CA ILE A 27 -4.77 0.74 -7.58
C ILE A 27 -5.49 -0.42 -6.89
N THR A 28 -6.81 -0.50 -7.05
CA THR A 28 -7.64 -1.50 -6.37
C THR A 28 -7.83 -2.78 -7.19
N VAL A 29 -7.75 -2.70 -8.52
CA VAL A 29 -7.92 -3.83 -9.44
C VAL A 29 -6.89 -3.75 -10.56
N ILE A 30 -6.31 -4.89 -10.92
CA ILE A 30 -5.41 -5.05 -12.07
C ILE A 30 -6.05 -6.01 -13.05
N SER A 31 -6.17 -5.63 -14.32
CA SER A 31 -6.74 -6.49 -15.36
C SER A 31 -5.74 -6.81 -16.49
N ARG A 32 -5.96 -7.94 -17.15
CA ARG A 32 -5.22 -8.40 -18.33
C ARG A 32 -6.19 -9.03 -19.32
N HIS A 33 -6.06 -8.69 -20.59
CA HIS A 33 -6.78 -9.36 -21.66
C HIS A 33 -6.02 -10.62 -22.08
N CYS A 34 -6.65 -11.79 -21.94
CA CYS A 34 -6.08 -13.07 -22.31
C CYS A 34 -5.99 -13.19 -23.84
N THR A 35 -4.77 -13.15 -24.39
CA THR A 35 -4.53 -13.27 -25.84
C THR A 35 -4.54 -14.72 -26.34
N GLN A 36 -4.48 -15.68 -25.41
CA GLN A 36 -4.55 -17.12 -25.62
C GLN A 36 -5.18 -17.78 -24.39
N ASP A 37 -5.55 -19.06 -24.52
CA ASP A 37 -6.03 -19.86 -23.40
C ASP A 37 -4.93 -19.99 -22.34
N VAL A 38 -5.28 -19.81 -21.07
CA VAL A 38 -4.36 -19.91 -19.93
C VAL A 38 -4.78 -21.07 -19.05
N VAL A 39 -3.95 -22.10 -18.96
CA VAL A 39 -4.15 -23.25 -18.07
C VAL A 39 -3.64 -22.88 -16.68
N LEU A 40 -4.52 -22.97 -15.69
CA LEU A 40 -4.22 -22.77 -14.27
C LEU A 40 -3.56 -24.02 -13.65
N PRO A 41 -2.87 -23.89 -12.51
CA PRO A 41 -2.19 -25.02 -11.87
C PRO A 41 -3.09 -26.20 -11.50
N ASP A 42 -4.39 -25.96 -11.32
CA ASP A 42 -5.40 -26.97 -11.02
C ASP A 42 -6.06 -27.58 -12.28
N GLY A 43 -5.57 -27.22 -13.47
CA GLY A 43 -6.05 -27.71 -14.76
C GLY A 43 -7.23 -26.92 -15.35
N GLN A 44 -7.78 -25.94 -14.64
CA GLN A 44 -8.82 -25.06 -15.19
C GLN A 44 -8.27 -24.16 -16.30
N VAL A 45 -9.10 -23.76 -17.25
CA VAL A 45 -8.68 -22.92 -18.39
C VAL A 45 -9.39 -21.58 -18.35
N ILE A 46 -8.63 -20.49 -18.37
CA ILE A 46 -9.14 -19.16 -18.68
C ILE A 46 -9.11 -19.00 -20.21
N PRO A 47 -10.26 -18.86 -20.88
CA PRO A 47 -10.31 -18.78 -22.33
C PRO A 47 -9.66 -17.52 -22.91
N LYS A 48 -9.15 -17.64 -24.13
CA LYS A 48 -8.77 -16.51 -24.97
C LYS A 48 -9.92 -15.51 -25.12
N GLY A 49 -9.60 -14.23 -25.09
CA GLY A 49 -10.54 -13.12 -25.24
C GLY A 49 -11.19 -12.68 -23.92
N VAL A 50 -10.94 -13.38 -22.81
CA VAL A 50 -11.44 -12.99 -21.49
C VAL A 50 -10.57 -11.91 -20.88
N LEU A 51 -11.21 -10.93 -20.21
CA LEU A 51 -10.54 -10.00 -19.33
C LEU A 51 -10.39 -10.65 -17.95
N SER A 52 -9.19 -11.11 -17.62
CA SER A 52 -8.86 -11.57 -16.27
C SER A 52 -8.58 -10.37 -15.37
N ALA A 53 -9.15 -10.36 -14.16
CA ALA A 53 -8.97 -9.27 -13.20
C ALA A 53 -8.61 -9.83 -11.81
N SER A 54 -7.62 -9.19 -11.17
CA SER A 54 -7.19 -9.48 -9.81
C SER A 54 -7.50 -8.27 -8.92
N SER A 55 -8.22 -8.51 -7.83
CA SER A 55 -8.51 -7.48 -6.83
C SER A 55 -7.32 -7.33 -5.89
N VAL A 56 -6.58 -6.22 -6.02
CA VAL A 56 -5.51 -5.85 -5.08
C VAL A 56 -6.13 -5.55 -3.72
N PHE A 57 -7.20 -4.75 -3.71
CA PHE A 57 -7.93 -4.40 -2.48
C PHE A 57 -8.42 -5.66 -1.76
N GLY A 58 -9.06 -6.58 -2.47
CA GLY A 58 -9.54 -7.84 -1.89
C GLY A 58 -8.41 -8.75 -1.41
N THR A 59 -7.26 -8.77 -2.09
CA THR A 59 -6.08 -9.54 -1.65
C THR A 59 -5.51 -8.98 -0.35
N HIS A 60 -5.47 -7.64 -0.21
CA HIS A 60 -4.98 -6.96 0.98
C HIS A 60 -5.94 -7.03 2.17
N HIS A 61 -7.25 -7.15 1.94
CA HIS A 61 -8.26 -7.24 3.00
C HIS A 61 -8.75 -8.68 3.23
N ASN A 62 -8.07 -9.69 2.68
CA ASN A 62 -8.45 -11.09 2.86
C ASN A 62 -8.06 -11.58 4.27
N PRO A 63 -9.01 -11.93 5.16
CA PRO A 63 -8.71 -12.35 6.53
C PRO A 63 -7.93 -13.67 6.62
N SER A 64 -7.96 -14.51 5.57
CA SER A 64 -7.15 -15.73 5.50
C SER A 64 -5.65 -15.44 5.26
N VAL A 65 -5.32 -14.23 4.82
CA VAL A 65 -3.94 -13.77 4.57
C VAL A 65 -3.51 -12.71 5.58
N TRP A 66 -4.44 -11.85 5.98
CA TRP A 66 -4.25 -10.71 6.87
C TRP A 66 -5.21 -10.79 8.05
N PRO A 67 -4.79 -11.33 9.21
CA PRO A 67 -5.65 -11.40 10.40
C PRO A 67 -6.11 -10.01 10.83
N ASP A 68 -7.40 -9.82 11.13
CA ASP A 68 -7.98 -8.49 11.44
C ASP A 68 -7.62 -7.41 10.39
N PRO A 69 -7.98 -7.63 9.11
CA PRO A 69 -7.43 -6.87 7.98
C PRO A 69 -7.76 -5.37 8.02
N GLU A 70 -8.83 -4.98 8.70
CA GLU A 70 -9.25 -3.58 8.83
C GLU A 70 -8.48 -2.82 9.94
N VAL A 71 -7.72 -3.53 10.78
CA VAL A 71 -6.94 -2.92 11.87
C VAL A 71 -5.58 -2.47 11.35
N TYR A 72 -5.33 -1.16 11.44
CA TYR A 72 -4.02 -0.56 11.15
C TYR A 72 -2.95 -1.06 12.12
N ASN A 73 -2.06 -1.92 11.63
CA ASN A 73 -0.97 -2.50 12.41
C ASN A 73 0.35 -2.53 11.61
N PRO A 74 1.22 -1.52 11.75
CA PRO A 74 2.52 -1.47 11.08
C PRO A 74 3.39 -2.70 11.33
N PHE A 75 3.31 -3.33 12.51
CA PHE A 75 4.12 -4.48 12.87
C PHE A 75 3.84 -5.72 12.01
N ARG A 76 2.79 -5.75 11.20
CA ARG A 76 2.60 -6.78 10.16
C ARG A 76 3.75 -6.86 9.16
N PHE A 77 4.50 -5.76 9.02
CA PHE A 77 5.66 -5.64 8.14
C PHE A 77 7.00 -5.76 8.87
N ASP A 78 6.96 -6.13 10.15
CA ASP A 78 8.17 -6.54 10.87
C ASP A 78 8.82 -7.73 10.15
N PRO A 79 10.16 -7.76 10.02
CA PRO A 79 10.88 -8.84 9.35
C PRO A 79 10.50 -10.24 9.84
N GLU A 80 10.15 -10.42 11.12
CA GLU A 80 9.73 -11.71 11.66
C GLU A 80 8.30 -12.07 11.25
N ASN A 81 7.39 -11.08 11.19
CA ASN A 81 5.97 -11.28 10.88
C ASN A 81 5.70 -11.48 9.37
N ILE A 82 6.64 -11.10 8.51
CA ILE A 82 6.55 -11.34 7.06
C ILE A 82 7.09 -12.72 6.66
N LYS A 83 7.84 -13.41 7.53
CA LYS A 83 8.40 -14.73 7.22
C LYS A 83 7.27 -15.71 6.90
N GLY A 84 7.40 -16.41 5.77
CA GLY A 84 6.41 -17.38 5.32
C GLY A 84 5.16 -16.78 4.67
N ARG A 85 4.99 -15.46 4.62
CA ARG A 85 3.90 -14.83 3.85
C ARG A 85 4.19 -14.95 2.37
N SER A 86 3.15 -15.26 1.58
CA SER A 86 3.28 -15.31 0.12
C SER A 86 3.79 -13.96 -0.43
N PRO A 87 4.75 -13.96 -1.37
CA PRO A 87 5.17 -12.73 -2.05
C PRO A 87 4.03 -12.01 -2.78
N LEU A 88 2.95 -12.72 -3.11
CA LEU A 88 1.76 -12.18 -3.78
C LEU A 88 0.69 -11.68 -2.79
N ALA A 89 0.89 -11.83 -1.48
CA ALA A 89 -0.02 -11.30 -0.47
C ALA A 89 -0.02 -9.77 -0.41
N PHE A 90 1.11 -9.14 -0.76
CA PHE A 90 1.30 -7.69 -0.71
C PHE A 90 1.81 -7.15 -2.05
N ILE A 91 0.86 -6.76 -2.92
CA ILE A 91 1.12 -6.28 -4.29
C ILE A 91 0.67 -4.83 -4.55
N PRO A 92 1.00 -3.83 -3.70
CA PRO A 92 0.53 -2.45 -3.87
C PRO A 92 1.05 -1.78 -5.17
N PHE A 93 2.11 -2.35 -5.76
CA PHE A 93 2.73 -1.88 -7.01
C PHE A 93 2.65 -2.92 -8.13
N SER A 94 1.64 -3.82 -8.08
CA SER A 94 1.55 -5.03 -8.91
C SER A 94 2.70 -6.01 -8.65
N ALA A 95 2.70 -7.14 -9.35
CA ALA A 95 3.74 -8.17 -9.28
C ALA A 95 4.15 -8.66 -10.67
N GLY A 96 5.28 -9.38 -10.74
CA GLY A 96 5.79 -10.00 -11.96
C GLY A 96 6.41 -9.00 -12.96
N PRO A 97 6.53 -9.37 -14.25
CA PRO A 97 7.25 -8.59 -15.28
C PRO A 97 6.67 -7.20 -15.57
N THR A 98 5.48 -6.92 -15.04
CA THR A 98 4.74 -5.66 -15.25
C THR A 98 4.47 -4.96 -13.92
N ASN A 99 5.36 -5.15 -12.93
CA ASN A 99 5.37 -4.35 -11.73
C ASN A 99 5.73 -2.88 -12.03
N ARG A 100 5.39 -1.97 -11.11
CA ARG A 100 5.64 -0.54 -11.32
C ARG A 100 7.13 -0.25 -11.19
N ILE A 101 7.77 0.18 -12.28
CA ILE A 101 9.19 0.58 -12.31
C ILE A 101 9.50 1.70 -11.28
N GLY A 102 8.52 2.57 -11.02
CA GLY A 102 8.65 3.67 -10.05
C GLY A 102 8.47 3.29 -8.58
N GLN A 103 8.38 2.00 -8.22
CA GLN A 103 8.16 1.57 -6.83
C GLN A 103 9.25 2.09 -5.89
N THR A 104 10.52 1.97 -6.27
CA THR A 104 11.65 2.43 -5.44
C THR A 104 11.57 3.94 -5.21
N PHE A 105 11.35 4.70 -6.28
CA PHE A 105 11.19 6.16 -6.19
C PHE A 105 10.02 6.55 -5.29
N ALA A 106 8.85 5.94 -5.49
CA ALA A 106 7.66 6.23 -4.68
C ALA A 106 7.87 5.94 -3.19
N MET A 107 8.52 4.81 -2.86
CA MET A 107 8.83 4.48 -1.47
C MET A 107 9.81 5.49 -0.85
N THR A 108 10.86 5.88 -1.58
CA THR A 108 11.82 6.89 -1.13
C THR A 108 11.15 8.25 -0.92
N GLU A 109 10.36 8.70 -1.89
CA GLU A 109 9.62 9.96 -1.82
C GLU A 109 8.65 9.99 -0.63
N MET A 110 7.86 8.93 -0.42
CA MET A 110 6.96 8.83 0.74
C MET A 110 7.71 8.85 2.06
N LYS A 111 8.87 8.18 2.16
CA LYS A 111 9.70 8.24 3.38
C LYS A 111 10.23 9.64 3.63
N VAL A 112 10.75 10.33 2.61
CA VAL A 112 11.28 11.69 2.74
C VAL A 112 10.19 12.66 3.16
N VAL A 113 9.04 12.64 2.48
CA VAL A 113 7.91 13.51 2.82
C VAL A 113 7.48 13.28 4.26
N LEU A 114 7.20 12.03 4.65
CA LEU A 114 6.74 11.74 6.00
C LEU A 114 7.79 12.05 7.09
N ALA A 115 9.07 11.81 6.82
CA ALA A 115 10.13 12.14 7.77
C ALA A 115 10.26 13.66 7.99
N LEU A 116 10.05 14.46 6.95
CA LEU A 116 10.15 15.92 7.03
C LEU A 116 8.86 16.60 7.53
N THR A 117 7.71 15.99 7.30
CA THR A 117 6.39 16.54 7.66
C THR A 117 5.78 15.86 8.88
N LEU A 118 6.56 15.12 9.67
CA LEU A 118 6.08 14.50 10.90
C LEU A 118 5.74 15.60 11.92
N LEU A 119 4.50 16.06 11.87
CA LEU A 119 3.96 17.10 12.72
C LEU A 119 2.85 16.50 13.59
N PRO A 120 2.52 17.11 14.73
CA PRO A 120 1.29 16.80 15.44
C PRO A 120 0.12 17.15 14.50
N VAL A 121 -0.47 16.12 13.91
CA VAL A 121 -1.64 16.23 13.05
C VAL A 121 -2.85 15.85 13.88
N LEU A 122 -3.79 16.78 14.02
CA LEU A 122 -5.10 16.47 14.57
C LEU A 122 -5.98 16.01 13.41
N PRO A 123 -6.55 14.79 13.48
CA PRO A 123 -7.52 14.35 12.49
C PRO A 123 -8.72 15.29 12.49
N ASP A 124 -9.31 15.51 11.32
CA ASP A 124 -10.58 16.23 11.21
C ASP A 124 -11.70 15.44 11.92
N GLU A 125 -12.81 16.09 12.25
CA GLU A 125 -13.91 15.44 12.99
C GLU A 125 -14.63 14.37 12.14
N GLU A 126 -14.57 14.48 10.81
CA GLU A 126 -15.17 13.51 9.90
C GLU A 126 -14.17 12.41 9.47
N GLU A 127 -14.63 11.15 9.57
CA GLU A 127 -13.84 10.02 9.11
C GLU A 127 -13.70 10.03 7.57
N PRO A 128 -12.47 9.93 7.01
CA PRO A 128 -12.25 9.95 5.57
C PRO A 128 -12.95 8.80 4.84
N ARG A 129 -13.78 9.12 3.85
CA ARG A 129 -14.44 8.10 3.01
C ARG A 129 -13.64 7.78 1.76
N LYS A 130 -13.58 6.49 1.41
CA LYS A 130 -12.89 6.00 0.20
C LYS A 130 -13.74 6.30 -1.03
N LYS A 131 -13.15 6.91 -2.06
CA LYS A 131 -13.73 7.15 -3.38
C LYS A 131 -13.01 6.29 -4.43
N PRO A 132 -13.59 5.16 -4.87
CA PRO A 132 -13.00 4.34 -5.91
C PRO A 132 -13.13 5.03 -7.27
N GLU A 133 -12.02 5.56 -7.79
CA GLU A 133 -11.88 6.04 -9.17
C GLU A 133 -10.82 5.21 -9.90
N LEU A 134 -10.22 5.75 -10.97
CA LEU A 134 -9.05 5.12 -11.61
C LEU A 134 -7.91 4.86 -10.61
N ILE A 135 -7.77 5.76 -9.63
CA ILE A 135 -7.00 5.54 -8.43
C ILE A 135 -7.92 5.71 -7.21
N LEU A 136 -7.63 5.00 -6.13
CA LEU A 136 -8.33 5.21 -4.86
C LEU A 136 -8.02 6.61 -4.34
N ARG A 137 -9.06 7.39 -4.06
CA ARG A 137 -8.94 8.74 -3.48
C ARG A 137 -9.78 8.84 -2.22
N THR A 138 -9.59 9.93 -1.48
CA THR A 138 -10.50 10.33 -0.40
C THR A 138 -11.64 11.17 -0.99
N GLU A 139 -12.88 10.83 -0.65
CA GLU A 139 -14.07 11.61 -0.98
C GLU A 139 -14.03 12.95 -0.24
N GLY A 140 -14.21 14.08 -0.95
CA GLY A 140 -14.19 15.41 -0.32
C GLY A 140 -12.79 15.93 0.07
N GLY A 141 -11.73 15.14 -0.13
CA GLY A 141 -10.36 15.47 0.26
C GLY A 141 -9.98 14.92 1.64
N LEU A 142 -8.71 15.11 2.03
CA LEU A 142 -8.21 14.78 3.36
C LEU A 142 -7.74 16.08 4.03
N TRP A 143 -8.55 16.59 4.94
CA TRP A 143 -8.27 17.83 5.66
C TRP A 143 -7.50 17.50 6.94
N LEU A 144 -6.43 18.25 7.19
CA LEU A 144 -5.55 18.04 8.33
C LEU A 144 -5.37 19.38 9.05
N ARG A 145 -5.54 19.39 10.37
CA ARG A 145 -5.10 20.51 11.19
C ARG A 145 -3.67 20.26 11.63
N VAL A 146 -2.79 21.17 11.23
CA VAL A 146 -1.36 21.10 11.51
C VAL A 146 -1.03 22.14 12.56
N GLU A 147 -0.45 21.71 13.67
CA GLU A 147 0.09 22.61 14.69
C GLU A 147 1.62 22.70 14.55
N PRO A 148 2.23 23.88 14.77
CA PRO A 148 3.68 23.98 14.86
C PRO A 148 4.18 23.06 15.97
N LEU A 149 5.26 22.33 15.71
CA LEU A 149 5.99 21.68 16.80
C LEU A 149 6.38 22.77 17.80
N SER A 150 5.91 22.65 19.05
CA SER A 150 6.38 23.51 20.12
C SER A 150 7.90 23.38 20.13
N ALA A 151 8.61 24.46 19.87
CA ALA A 151 10.06 24.47 20.01
C ALA A 151 10.36 24.21 21.49
N GLY A 152 10.58 22.95 21.85
CA GLY A 152 11.17 22.60 23.13
C GLY A 152 12.47 23.37 23.24
N GLN A 153 12.62 24.17 24.29
CA GLN A 153 13.89 24.80 24.65
C GLN A 153 14.98 23.72 24.61
N GLN A 154 16.05 23.99 23.86
CA GLN A 154 17.26 23.18 23.84
C GLN A 154 17.81 22.95 25.25
#